data_AF-A0A920L5R6-F1
#
_entry.id   AF-A0A920L5R6-F1
#
_cell.length_a   1.000
_cell.length_b   1.000
_cell.length_c   1.000
_cell.angle_alpha   90.00
_cell.angle_beta   90.00
_cell.angle_gamma   90.00
#
_symmetry.space_group_name_H-M   'P 1'
#
loop_
_entity.id
_entity.type
_entity.pdbx_description
1 polymer ?
#
loop_
_entity_poly.entity_id
_entity_poly.type
_entity_poly.pdbx_seq_one_letter_code
_entity_poly.pdbx_strand_id
1 'polypeptide(L)'
;MKPAAQRPDNARLSAHTGFDTSLYSKDITRVLADTITGALAENAFRFDASDLMPPEVGAGSFWKEMMNLAVEGPGYIDTALDNIEKSWP
;
A
#
# COMPACT_ATOMS: atom_id res chain seq x y z
N MET A 1 15.14 -3.97 -23.98
CA MET A 1 15.43 -3.97 -22.52
C MET A 1 14.09 -3.95 -21.78
N LYS A 2 13.89 -4.86 -20.82
CA LYS A 2 12.63 -4.96 -20.06
C LYS A 2 12.55 -3.79 -19.04
N PRO A 3 11.54 -2.90 -19.11
CA PRO A 3 11.56 -1.60 -18.41
C PRO A 3 11.59 -1.65 -16.88
N ALA A 4 11.15 -2.72 -16.22
CA ALA A 4 11.26 -2.82 -14.76
C ALA A 4 12.68 -3.19 -14.25
N ALA A 5 13.60 -3.55 -15.15
CA ALA A 5 15.00 -3.79 -14.82
C ALA A 5 15.84 -2.51 -14.59
N GLN A 6 15.24 -1.31 -14.72
CA GLN A 6 16.00 -0.05 -14.70
C GLN A 6 16.33 0.50 -13.31
N ARG A 7 15.84 -0.08 -12.21
CA ARG A 7 16.17 0.38 -10.84
C ARG A 7 16.47 -0.79 -9.91
N PRO A 8 17.74 -1.24 -9.82
CA PRO A 8 18.13 -2.34 -8.93
C PRO A 8 17.96 -2.03 -7.43
N ASP A 9 17.63 -0.79 -7.08
CA ASP A 9 17.45 -0.26 -5.74
C ASP A 9 15.99 0.10 -5.39
N ASN A 10 15.03 -0.09 -6.29
CA ASN A 10 13.63 0.19 -5.94
C ASN A 10 13.00 -0.94 -5.10
N ALA A 11 12.34 -0.56 -4.00
CA ALA A 11 11.58 -1.48 -3.15
C ALA A 11 10.06 -1.37 -3.38
N ARG A 12 9.65 -0.68 -4.46
CA ARG A 12 8.23 -0.46 -4.77
C ARG A 12 7.60 -1.73 -5.33
N LEU A 13 6.46 -2.13 -4.76
CA LEU A 13 5.67 -3.27 -5.20
C LEU A 13 4.44 -2.75 -5.96
N SER A 14 4.15 -3.37 -7.09
CA SER A 14 2.98 -3.05 -7.92
C SER A 14 1.69 -3.52 -7.24
N ALA A 15 0.68 -2.63 -7.20
CA ALA A 15 -0.69 -3.00 -6.83
C ALA A 15 -1.49 -3.66 -7.98
N HIS A 16 -0.98 -3.58 -9.21
CA HIS A 16 -1.61 -4.19 -10.37
C HIS A 16 -1.30 -5.69 -10.42
N THR A 17 -2.32 -6.53 -10.26
CA THR A 17 -2.19 -7.99 -10.17
C THR A 17 -1.73 -8.66 -11.47
N GLY A 18 -1.87 -8.00 -12.62
CA GLY A 18 -1.34 -8.49 -13.90
C GLY A 18 0.13 -8.08 -14.16
N PHE A 19 0.84 -7.52 -13.18
CA PHE A 19 2.25 -7.15 -13.36
C PHE A 19 3.13 -8.40 -13.42
N ASP A 20 4.03 -8.47 -14.41
CA ASP A 20 5.02 -9.54 -14.52
C ASP A 20 6.08 -9.40 -13.42
N THR A 21 5.92 -10.17 -12.34
CA THR A 21 6.82 -10.13 -11.18
C THR A 21 8.24 -10.56 -11.51
N SER A 22 8.48 -11.30 -12.61
CA SER A 22 9.83 -11.65 -13.07
C SER A 22 10.69 -10.43 -13.44
N LEU A 23 10.05 -9.27 -13.61
CA LEU A 23 10.72 -8.02 -13.93
C LEU A 23 11.38 -7.34 -12.72
N TYR A 24 11.07 -7.74 -11.49
CA TYR A 24 11.82 -7.26 -10.31
C TYR A 24 13.24 -7.79 -10.36
N SER A 25 14.22 -6.97 -9.98
CA SER A 25 15.65 -7.30 -10.08
C SER A 25 16.11 -8.30 -9.01
N LYS A 26 15.63 -8.15 -7.77
CA LYS A 26 16.03 -8.96 -6.61
C LYS A 26 15.08 -10.13 -6.36
N ASP A 27 15.63 -11.28 -5.96
CA ASP A 27 14.85 -12.47 -5.59
C ASP A 27 13.85 -12.19 -4.47
N ILE A 28 14.28 -11.49 -3.42
CA ILE A 28 13.40 -11.15 -2.28
C ILE A 28 12.19 -10.31 -2.72
N THR A 29 12.38 -9.38 -3.66
CA THR A 29 11.29 -8.55 -4.18
C THR A 29 10.32 -9.38 -5.03
N ARG A 30 10.81 -10.37 -5.78
CA ARG A 30 9.95 -11.31 -6.52
C ARG A 30 9.06 -12.13 -5.58
N VAL A 31 9.66 -12.73 -4.54
CA VAL A 31 8.91 -13.51 -3.53
C VAL A 31 7.82 -12.66 -2.85
N LEU A 32 8.16 -11.44 -2.45
CA LEU A 32 7.19 -10.50 -1.86
C LEU A 32 6.07 -10.14 -2.84
N ALA A 33 6.41 -9.86 -4.09
CA ALA A 33 5.44 -9.50 -5.12
C ALA A 33 4.48 -10.64 -5.46
N ASP A 34 4.98 -11.87 -5.57
CA ASP A 34 4.14 -13.05 -5.84
C ASP A 34 3.16 -13.29 -4.67
N THR A 35 3.67 -13.19 -3.43
CA THR A 35 2.85 -13.35 -2.21
C THR A 35 1.73 -12.31 -2.15
N ILE A 36 2.07 -11.04 -2.35
CA ILE A 36 1.09 -9.94 -2.32
C ILE A 36 0.10 -10.06 -3.49
N THR A 37 0.56 -10.42 -4.69
CA THR A 37 -0.30 -10.59 -5.87
C THR A 37 -1.33 -11.69 -5.65
N GLY A 38 -0.92 -12.82 -5.04
CA GLY A 38 -1.85 -13.87 -4.62
C GLY A 38 -2.87 -13.36 -3.60
N ALA A 39 -2.43 -12.67 -2.56
CA ALA A 39 -3.32 -12.11 -1.53
C ALA A 39 -4.29 -11.05 -2.08
N LEU A 40 -3.86 -10.24 -3.06
CA LEU A 40 -4.73 -9.29 -3.78
C LEU A 40 -5.80 -10.03 -4.60
N ALA A 41 -5.44 -11.10 -5.29
CA ALA A 41 -6.37 -11.92 -6.07
C ALA A 41 -7.42 -12.61 -5.18
N GLU A 42 -7.05 -12.93 -3.93
CA GLU A 42 -7.94 -13.49 -2.91
C GLU A 42 -8.67 -12.41 -2.09
N ASN A 43 -8.47 -11.13 -2.37
CA ASN A 43 -9.02 -10.00 -1.62
C ASN A 43 -8.68 -10.01 -0.12
N ALA A 44 -7.54 -10.60 0.25
CA ALA A 44 -7.02 -10.69 1.61
C ALA A 44 -6.02 -9.57 1.96
N PHE A 45 -5.59 -8.79 0.97
CA PHE A 45 -4.63 -7.71 1.12
C PHE A 45 -5.13 -6.44 0.42
N ARG A 46 -4.76 -5.27 0.95
CA ARG A 46 -5.01 -3.94 0.37
C ARG A 46 -3.80 -3.04 0.61
N PHE A 47 -3.50 -2.17 -0.35
CA PHE A 47 -2.57 -1.05 -0.13
C PHE A 47 -3.32 0.10 0.54
N ASP A 48 -2.62 0.83 1.38
CA ASP A 48 -3.12 2.06 1.96
C ASP A 48 -3.06 3.17 0.90
N ALA A 49 -4.19 3.77 0.54
CA ALA A 49 -4.26 4.72 -0.56
C ALA A 49 -3.67 6.11 -0.25
N SER A 50 -2.79 6.20 0.75
CA SER A 50 -2.23 7.44 1.31
C SER A 50 -1.50 8.27 0.26
N ASP A 51 -0.77 7.63 -0.65
CA ASP A 51 -0.05 8.27 -1.77
C ASP A 51 -0.98 8.95 -2.79
N LEU A 52 -2.29 8.65 -2.80
CA LEU A 52 -3.27 9.28 -3.68
C LEU A 52 -3.98 10.49 -3.04
N MET A 53 -3.69 10.77 -1.77
CA MET A 53 -4.32 11.86 -1.00
C MET A 53 -3.46 13.13 -1.04
N PRO A 54 -4.02 14.31 -0.70
CA PRO A 54 -3.21 15.49 -0.43
C PRO A 54 -2.10 15.18 0.59
N PRO A 55 -0.88 15.75 0.45
CA PRO A 55 0.24 15.44 1.34
C PRO A 55 -0.09 15.58 2.83
N GLU A 56 -0.86 16.60 3.19
CA GLU A 56 -1.29 16.88 4.56
C GLU A 56 -2.24 15.81 5.12
N VAL A 57 -2.98 15.12 4.24
CA VAL A 57 -3.86 14.01 4.59
C VAL A 57 -3.07 12.71 4.62
N GLY A 58 -2.43 12.34 3.51
CA GLY A 58 -1.75 11.04 3.34
C GLY A 58 -0.63 10.81 4.34
N ALA A 59 0.25 11.80 4.51
CA ALA A 59 1.35 11.74 5.49
C ALA A 59 0.95 12.23 6.88
N GLY A 60 -0.23 12.85 7.03
CA GLY A 60 -0.72 13.42 8.28
C GLY A 60 -1.83 12.60 8.90
N SER A 61 -3.08 13.03 8.71
CA SER A 61 -4.25 12.41 9.34
C SER A 61 -4.37 10.93 9.02
N PHE A 62 -4.18 10.51 7.77
CA PHE A 62 -4.25 9.11 7.38
C PHE A 62 -3.28 8.24 8.19
N TRP A 63 -2.00 8.59 8.21
CA TRP A 63 -0.99 7.84 8.96
C TRP A 63 -1.35 7.73 10.45
N LYS A 64 -1.72 8.87 11.06
CA LYS A 64 -2.10 8.92 12.47
C LYS A 64 -3.29 8.02 12.78
N GLU A 65 -4.35 8.11 12.00
CA GLU A 65 -5.57 7.35 12.25
C GLU A 65 -5.41 5.86 11.94
N MET A 66 -4.56 5.46 10.99
CA MET A 66 -4.19 4.05 10.78
C MET A 66 -3.37 3.47 11.95
N MET A 67 -2.49 4.27 12.56
CA MET A 67 -1.79 3.85 13.80
C MET A 67 -2.75 3.70 14.97
N ASN A 68 -3.71 4.62 15.12
CA ASN A 68 -4.76 4.49 16.15
C ASN A 68 -5.59 3.22 15.90
N LEU A 69 -6.00 2.96 14.66
CA LEU A 69 -6.73 1.75 14.28
C LEU A 69 -5.96 0.47 14.63
N ALA A 70 -4.63 0.46 14.43
CA ALA A 70 -3.79 -0.69 14.79
C ALA A 70 -3.73 -0.94 16.31
N VAL A 71 -3.82 0.12 17.13
CA VAL A 71 -3.78 0.04 18.60
C VAL A 71 -5.16 -0.29 19.19
N GLU A 72 -6.20 0.40 18.72
CA GLU A 72 -7.58 0.27 19.23
C GLU A 72 -8.31 -0.95 18.66
N GLY A 73 -7.83 -1.46 17.52
CA GLY A 73 -8.42 -2.61 16.82
C GLY A 73 -9.56 -2.22 15.87
N PRO A 74 -10.15 -3.21 15.17
CA PRO A 74 -11.02 -2.98 14.01
C PRO A 74 -12.30 -2.19 14.31
N GLY A 75 -12.75 -2.13 15.56
CA GLY A 75 -13.91 -1.33 15.96
C GLY A 75 -13.70 0.19 15.84
N TYR A 76 -12.46 0.64 15.72
CA TYR A 76 -12.12 2.05 15.54
C TYR A 76 -12.25 2.55 14.09
N ILE A 77 -12.53 1.65 13.14
CA ILE A 77 -12.46 1.97 11.70
C ILE A 77 -13.33 3.16 11.30
N ASP A 78 -14.56 3.26 11.80
CA ASP A 78 -15.46 4.35 11.46
C ASP A 78 -14.93 5.71 11.96
N THR A 79 -14.34 5.72 13.16
CA THR A 79 -13.73 6.94 13.72
C THR A 79 -12.51 7.37 12.91
N ALA A 80 -11.67 6.42 12.54
CA ALA A 80 -10.49 6.68 11.70
C ALA A 80 -10.90 7.29 10.36
N LEU A 81 -11.87 6.68 9.67
CA LEU A 81 -12.34 7.15 8.37
C LEU A 81 -12.99 8.54 8.45
N ASP A 82 -13.82 8.79 9.46
CA ASP A 82 -14.43 10.09 9.69
C ASP A 82 -13.41 11.21 9.93
N ASN A 83 -12.35 10.92 10.69
CA ASN A 83 -11.30 11.89 10.98
C ASN A 83 -10.44 12.18 9.74
N ILE A 84 -10.14 11.16 8.95
CA ILE A 84 -9.42 11.31 7.67
C ILE A 84 -10.26 12.16 6.72
N GLU A 85 -11.55 11.85 6.53
CA GLU A 85 -12.44 12.59 5.63
C GLU A 85 -12.52 14.07 6.00
N LYS A 86 -12.71 14.38 7.29
CA LYS A 86 -12.78 15.78 7.79
C LYS A 86 -11.50 16.59 7.60
N SER A 87 -10.38 15.92 7.32
CA SER A 87 -9.08 16.59 7.13
C SER A 87 -8.80 16.99 5.68
N TRP A 88 -9.65 16.60 4.73
CA TRP A 88 -9.50 17.00 3.34
C TRP A 88 -9.79 18.51 3.15
N PRO A 89 -8.98 19.22 2.33
CA PRO A 89 -9.15 20.64 2.03
C PRO A 89 -10.26 20.92 1.00
#